data_AF-A0A4U0GQ33-F1
#
_entry.id   AF-A0A4U0GQ33-F1
#
_cell.length_a   1.000
_cell.length_b   1.000
_cell.length_c   1.000
_cell.angle_alpha   90.00
_cell.angle_beta   90.00
_cell.angle_gamma   90.00
#
_symmetry.space_group_name_H-M   'P 1'
#
loop_
_entity.id
_entity.type
_entity.pdbx_description
1 polymer ?
#
loop_
_entity_poly.entity_id
_entity_poly.type
_entity_poly.pdbx_seq_one_letter_code
_entity_poly.pdbx_strand_id
1 'polypeptide(L)'
;MIKKTDDHASNDAPAGKRRSRKREARLRKGDPLQVELTVSFKFGDEPGDVKTPIRERQVPMVDSVFKSRDRIIKTFVGLLVKTGLSTPKVAAQIWPIARIRRGSSD
;
A
#
# COMPACT_ATOMS: atom_id res chain seq x y z
N MET A 1 10.66 -37.75 -59.19
CA MET A 1 11.09 -38.60 -58.06
C MET A 1 12.28 -37.91 -57.40
N ILE A 2 12.40 -37.59 -56.12
CA ILE A 2 11.65 -37.85 -54.89
C ILE A 2 11.87 -36.64 -53.96
N LYS A 3 10.83 -36.36 -53.19
CA LYS A 3 10.63 -35.41 -52.09
C LYS A 3 11.71 -35.50 -51.00
N LYS A 4 12.14 -34.38 -50.42
CA LYS A 4 12.33 -34.30 -48.96
C LYS A 4 12.17 -32.87 -48.44
N THR A 5 11.17 -32.74 -47.59
CA THR A 5 10.76 -31.61 -46.77
C THR A 5 11.58 -31.56 -45.48
N ASP A 6 11.24 -30.54 -44.68
CA ASP A 6 11.46 -30.38 -43.24
C ASP A 6 12.67 -29.48 -42.91
N ASP A 7 12.61 -28.49 -42.03
CA ASP A 7 11.60 -27.62 -41.42
C ASP A 7 12.38 -26.78 -40.39
N HIS A 8 11.77 -25.68 -39.92
CA HIS A 8 12.11 -24.91 -38.71
C HIS A 8 13.32 -23.93 -38.79
N ALA A 9 13.22 -22.65 -38.41
CA ALA A 9 12.11 -21.87 -37.88
C ALA A 9 12.38 -20.38 -38.20
N SER A 10 11.39 -19.74 -38.81
CA SER A 10 11.30 -18.30 -39.00
C SER A 10 11.31 -17.59 -37.65
N ASN A 11 12.29 -16.72 -37.45
CA ASN A 11 12.41 -15.85 -36.29
C ASN A 11 11.57 -14.58 -36.46
N ASP A 12 10.30 -14.74 -36.86
CA ASP A 12 9.35 -13.65 -37.06
C ASP A 12 8.49 -13.45 -35.82
N ALA A 13 9.12 -12.99 -34.74
CA ALA A 13 8.38 -12.40 -33.63
C ALA A 13 7.86 -11.01 -34.06
N PRO A 14 6.54 -10.73 -34.00
CA PRO A 14 5.99 -9.51 -34.55
C PRO A 14 6.50 -8.29 -33.79
N ALA A 15 7.12 -7.35 -34.52
CA ALA A 15 7.67 -6.08 -34.04
C ALA A 15 6.66 -5.14 -33.36
N GLY A 16 5.38 -5.53 -33.28
CA GLY A 16 4.29 -4.75 -32.69
C GLY A 16 4.25 -4.73 -31.15
N LYS A 17 4.75 -5.76 -30.45
CA LYS A 17 4.61 -5.85 -28.97
C LYS A 17 5.66 -5.08 -28.18
N ARG A 18 6.80 -4.72 -28.77
CA ARG A 18 7.89 -4.00 -28.07
C ARG A 18 7.72 -2.48 -28.02
N ARG A 19 6.91 -1.89 -28.91
CA ARG A 19 6.71 -0.43 -28.97
C ARG A 19 5.63 0.09 -28.02
N SER A 20 4.71 -0.76 -27.52
CA SER A 20 3.64 -0.31 -26.61
C SER A 20 4.12 -0.04 -25.18
N ARG A 21 4.98 -0.91 -24.61
CA ARG A 21 5.51 -0.73 -23.24
C ARG A 21 6.30 0.57 -23.05
N LYS A 22 6.97 1.06 -24.09
CA LYS A 22 7.77 2.29 -24.01
C LYS A 22 6.92 3.57 -24.11
N ARG A 23 5.72 3.49 -24.71
CA ARG A 23 4.75 4.60 -24.80
C ARG A 23 3.94 4.75 -23.51
N GLU A 24 3.66 3.64 -22.84
CA GLU A 24 2.88 3.63 -21.59
C GLU A 24 3.64 4.26 -20.41
N ALA A 25 4.98 4.16 -20.40
CA ALA A 25 5.84 4.77 -19.40
C ALA A 25 5.93 6.31 -19.47
N ARG A 26 5.46 6.94 -20.56
CA ARG A 26 5.50 8.41 -20.75
C ARG A 26 4.21 9.13 -20.37
N LEU A 27 3.14 8.42 -20.01
CA LEU A 27 1.80 9.00 -20.01
C LEU A 27 1.40 9.79 -18.77
N ARG A 28 2.15 9.82 -17.65
CA ARG A 28 1.71 10.58 -16.47
C ARG A 28 2.89 11.13 -15.67
N LYS A 29 3.61 12.09 -16.25
CA LYS A 29 4.36 13.08 -15.46
C LYS A 29 3.48 14.33 -15.32
N GLY A 30 2.25 14.12 -14.84
CA GLY A 30 1.33 15.21 -14.52
C GLY A 30 1.73 15.81 -13.18
N ASP A 31 1.42 17.10 -13.00
CA ASP A 31 1.61 17.77 -11.73
C ASP A 31 0.92 16.99 -10.58
N PRO A 32 1.49 16.97 -9.36
CA PRO A 32 0.88 16.26 -8.23
C PRO A 32 -0.56 16.74 -8.01
N LEU A 33 -1.50 15.79 -7.96
CA LEU A 33 -2.89 16.11 -7.63
C LEU A 33 -2.99 16.45 -6.15
N GLN A 34 -3.40 17.66 -5.80
CA GLN A 34 -3.66 18.03 -4.41
C GLN A 34 -4.97 17.40 -3.94
N VAL A 35 -4.92 16.70 -2.81
CA VAL A 35 -6.10 16.07 -2.20
C VAL A 35 -6.22 16.44 -0.73
N GLU A 36 -7.45 16.54 -0.25
CA GLU A 36 -7.75 16.66 1.16
C GLU A 36 -7.88 15.28 1.80
N LEU A 37 -7.04 15.00 2.79
CA LEU A 37 -6.97 13.72 3.47
C LEU A 37 -7.46 13.84 4.91
N THR A 38 -8.44 13.00 5.25
CA THR A 38 -8.87 12.73 6.62
C THR A 38 -8.77 11.23 6.89
N VAL A 39 -8.22 10.87 8.05
CA VAL A 39 -8.08 9.47 8.50
C VAL A 39 -8.65 9.37 9.90
N SER A 40 -9.64 8.50 10.05
CA SER A 40 -10.30 8.21 11.33
C SER A 40 -10.24 6.71 11.62
N PHE A 41 -9.92 6.38 12.87
CA PHE A 41 -9.91 5.02 13.39
C PHE A 41 -10.99 4.91 14.47
N LYS A 42 -11.82 3.86 14.38
CA LYS A 42 -12.83 3.51 15.39
C LYS A 42 -12.31 2.33 16.22
N PHE A 43 -12.04 2.55 17.51
CA PHE A 43 -11.51 1.53 18.42
C PHE A 43 -12.58 0.88 19.32
N GLY A 44 -13.84 1.30 19.19
CA GLY A 44 -14.98 0.85 19.99
C GLY A 44 -16.25 1.59 19.56
N ASP A 45 -17.38 1.30 20.21
CA ASP A 45 -18.70 1.80 19.78
C ASP A 45 -19.09 3.17 20.36
N GLU A 46 -18.36 3.65 21.35
CA GLU A 46 -18.62 4.96 21.93
C GLU A 46 -18.06 6.09 21.04
N PRO A 47 -18.70 7.28 21.01
CA PRO A 47 -18.19 8.42 20.24
C PRO A 47 -16.75 8.82 20.60
N GLY A 48 -16.33 8.62 21.85
CA GLY A 48 -14.97 8.89 22.32
C GLY A 48 -13.89 7.90 21.83
N ASP A 49 -14.33 6.76 21.29
CA ASP A 49 -13.46 5.70 20.77
C ASP A 49 -13.07 5.94 19.29
N VAL A 50 -13.58 7.01 18.67
CA VAL A 50 -13.14 7.47 17.36
C VAL A 50 -11.98 8.45 17.51
N LYS A 51 -10.85 8.15 16.87
CA LYS A 51 -9.67 9.04 16.81
C LYS A 51 -9.38 9.43 15.37
N THR A 52 -9.20 10.72 15.14
CA THR A 52 -8.90 11.28 13.81
C THR A 52 -7.49 11.87 13.80
N PRO A 53 -6.43 11.05 13.67
CA PRO A 53 -5.05 11.53 13.70
C PRO A 53 -4.69 12.44 12.51
N ILE A 54 -5.43 12.36 11.40
CA ILE A 54 -5.27 13.25 10.25
C ILE A 54 -6.65 13.84 9.96
N ARG A 55 -6.78 15.16 10.05
CA ARG A 55 -7.99 15.90 9.72
C ARG A 55 -7.67 16.95 8.66
N GLU A 56 -8.38 16.89 7.54
CA GLU A 56 -8.42 17.91 6.49
C GLU A 56 -7.03 18.35 6.02
N ARG A 57 -6.09 17.39 5.92
CA ARG A 57 -4.72 17.70 5.51
C ARG A 57 -4.63 17.70 4.00
N GLN A 58 -4.13 18.79 3.43
CA GLN A 58 -3.77 18.86 2.02
C GLN A 58 -2.50 18.05 1.78
N VAL A 59 -2.58 17.02 0.92
CA VAL A 59 -1.47 16.12 0.60
C VAL A 59 -1.33 16.00 -0.92
N PRO A 60 -0.12 16.17 -1.47
CA PRO A 60 0.13 15.94 -2.89
C PRO A 60 0.12 14.44 -3.18
N MET A 61 -0.80 14.01 -4.03
CA MET A 61 -0.82 12.66 -4.58
C MET A 61 0.14 12.60 -5.77
N VAL A 62 1.40 12.31 -5.48
CA VAL A 62 2.44 12.09 -6.49
C VAL A 62 2.29 10.67 -7.02
N ASP A 63 2.40 10.50 -8.35
CA ASP A 63 2.26 9.20 -9.01
C ASP A 63 0.88 8.53 -8.74
N SER A 64 0.78 7.23 -9.04
CA SER A 64 -0.39 6.43 -8.69
C SER A 64 -0.28 5.89 -7.26
N VAL A 65 -1.37 5.98 -6.49
CA VAL A 65 -1.51 5.30 -5.18
C VAL A 65 -1.19 3.81 -5.23
N PHE A 66 -1.41 3.15 -6.36
CA PHE A 66 -1.09 1.73 -6.53
C PHE A 66 0.41 1.47 -6.59
N LYS A 67 1.22 2.40 -7.12
CA LYS A 67 2.69 2.28 -7.13
C LYS A 67 3.28 2.36 -5.72
N SER A 68 2.64 3.13 -4.83
CA SER A 68 3.08 3.35 -3.46
C SER A 68 2.27 2.54 -2.43
N ARG A 69 1.46 1.57 -2.87
CA ARG A 69 0.51 0.83 -2.01
C ARG A 69 1.18 0.27 -0.77
N ASP A 70 2.30 -0.43 -0.92
CA ASP A 70 2.97 -1.08 0.21
C ASP A 70 3.55 -0.07 1.20
N ARG A 71 4.05 1.07 0.71
CA ARG A 71 4.49 2.17 1.58
C ARG A 71 3.31 2.78 2.33
N ILE A 72 2.23 3.07 1.62
CA ILE A 72 0.99 3.63 2.17
C ILE A 72 0.44 2.70 3.27
N ILE A 73 0.33 1.40 3.00
CA ILE A 73 -0.12 0.40 3.98
C ILE A 73 0.78 0.40 5.22
N LYS A 74 2.11 0.37 5.06
CA LYS A 74 3.04 0.41 6.20
C LYS A 74 2.86 1.66 7.06
N THR A 75 2.71 2.84 6.45
CA THR A 75 2.42 4.07 7.18
C THR A 75 1.06 4.04 7.88
N PHE A 76 0.01 3.54 7.22
CA PHE A 76 -1.31 3.41 7.82
C PHE A 76 -1.34 2.44 9.01
N VAL A 77 -0.67 1.29 8.89
CA VAL A 77 -0.54 0.32 10.00
C VAL A 77 0.22 0.95 11.17
N GLY A 78 1.34 1.63 10.90
CA GLY A 78 2.08 2.35 11.95
C GLY A 78 1.22 3.42 12.64
N LEU A 79 0.43 4.16 11.86
CA LEU A 79 -0.49 5.17 12.39
C LEU A 79 -1.61 4.54 13.22
N LEU A 80 -2.19 3.43 12.77
CA LEU A 80 -3.20 2.67 13.49
C LEU A 80 -2.66 2.18 14.83
N VAL A 81 -1.49 1.53 14.84
CA VAL A 81 -0.85 1.04 16.07
C VAL A 81 -0.57 2.19 17.02
N LYS A 82 0.03 3.29 16.54
CA LYS A 82 0.33 4.47 17.36
C LYS A 82 -0.95 5.07 17.97
N THR A 83 -2.02 5.16 17.17
CA THR A 83 -3.30 5.72 17.62
C THR A 83 -4.02 4.78 18.59
N GLY A 84 -3.96 3.47 18.33
CA GLY A 84 -4.51 2.45 19.23
C GLY A 84 -3.82 2.44 20.58
N LEU A 85 -2.48 2.49 20.61
CA LEU A 85 -1.71 2.59 21.86
C LEU A 85 -1.99 3.88 22.64
N SER A 86 -2.34 4.98 21.94
CA SER A 86 -2.73 6.23 22.60
C SER A 86 -4.14 6.20 23.20
N THR A 87 -4.94 5.16 22.91
CA THR A 87 -6.30 5.01 23.43
C THR A 87 -6.26 4.17 24.72
N PRO A 88 -6.62 4.73 25.90
CA PRO A 88 -6.47 4.03 27.18
C PRO A 88 -7.20 2.70 27.25
N LYS A 89 -8.40 2.62 26.66
CA LYS A 89 -9.24 1.42 26.58
C LYS A 89 -8.56 0.27 25.83
N VAL A 90 -7.87 0.60 24.74
CA VAL A 90 -7.09 -0.36 23.95
C VAL A 90 -5.83 -0.76 24.72
N ALA A 91 -5.07 0.21 25.24
CA ALA A 91 -3.84 -0.04 26.02
C ALA A 91 -4.08 -0.93 27.25
N ALA A 92 -5.22 -0.79 27.91
CA ALA A 92 -5.61 -1.63 29.05
C ALA A 92 -5.83 -3.11 28.67
N GLN A 93 -6.31 -3.39 27.45
CA GLN A 93 -6.55 -4.77 26.98
C GLN A 93 -5.28 -5.51 26.55
N ILE A 94 -4.24 -4.79 26.11
CA ILE A 94 -2.94 -5.38 25.73
C ILE A 94 -1.93 -5.44 26.90
N TRP A 95 -2.21 -4.74 28.00
CA TRP A 95 -1.40 -4.80 29.23
C TRP A 95 -1.14 -6.23 29.78
N PRO A 96 -2.10 -7.18 29.76
CA PRO A 96 -1.90 -8.54 30.25
C PRO A 96 -0.84 -9.31 29.43
N ILE A 97 -0.78 -9.09 28.11
CA ILE A 97 0.14 -9.79 27.20
C ILE A 97 1.59 -9.28 27.40
N ALA A 98 1.76 -7.99 27.72
CA ALA A 98 3.07 -7.41 28.02
C ALA A 98 3.70 -7.96 29.32
N ARG A 99 2.87 -8.38 30.29
CA ARG A 99 3.34 -8.93 31.57
C ARG A 99 3.86 -10.36 31.42
N ILE A 100 3.23 -11.16 30.55
CA ILE A 100 3.60 -12.57 30.31
C ILE A 100 5.01 -12.70 29.71
N ARG A 101 5.49 -11.71 28.95
CA ARG A 101 6.85 -11.71 28.37
C ARG A 101 7.97 -11.28 29.33
N ARG A 102 7.65 -10.81 30.54
CA ARG A 102 8.64 -10.36 31.53
C ARG A 102 8.85 -11.37 32.68
N GLY A 103 8.16 -12.51 32.64
CA GLY A 103 8.23 -13.55 33.69
C GLY A 103 9.04 -14.80 33.32
N SER A 104 9.84 -14.79 32.24
CA SER A 104 10.65 -15.95 31.81
C SER A 104 12.16 -15.70 31.96
N SER A 105 12.57 -15.18 33.10
CA SER A 105 13.96 -15.15 33.55
C SER A 105 13.96 -15.40 35.05
N ASP A 106 13.73 -16.66 35.41
CA ASP A 106 14.25 -17.31 36.61
C ASP A 106 14.64 -18.74 36.21
#